data_AF-A0A1F8B2X5-F1
#
_entry.id   AF-A0A1F8B2X5-F1
#
_cell.length_a   1.000
_cell.length_b   1.000
_cell.length_c   1.000
_cell.angle_alpha   90.00
_cell.angle_beta   90.00
_cell.angle_gamma   90.00
#
_symmetry.space_group_name_H-M   'P 1'
#
loop_
_entity.id
_entity.type
_entity.pdbx_description
1 polymer ?
#
loop_
_entity_poly.entity_id
_entity_poly.type
_entity_poly.pdbx_seq_one_letter_code
_entity_poly.pdbx_strand_id
1 'polypeptide(L)'
;MYSRRLKTEEVRNKRWALIFVVLTIGTVLLLITYGLPGIAKFSAFLTELRQTSEAVESSDTTPPPPPRLNLLPKATNDEKVEIRGTTEPGATVTILLNDEGEDILANSEGEFSLNLTLSNEINTVSAKATDNSGNASQYSEDFTIILDKEPPKLEVSKPKDGNEFYGSNQRQIVFEGLTDEGAQVQINNRFVVVEPDGSFAFATSLSEGDNEFKIKAEDSSGNVTENTLKVRFTP
;
A
#
# COMPACT_ATOMS: atom_id res chain seq x y z
N MET A 1 -62.89 -31.56 90.02
CA MET A 1 -61.44 -31.87 89.83
C MET A 1 -60.79 -31.04 88.70
N TYR A 2 -61.00 -29.70 88.64
CA TYR A 2 -60.52 -28.88 87.51
C TYR A 2 -59.43 -27.84 87.86
N SER A 3 -59.23 -27.50 89.14
CA SER A 3 -58.43 -26.33 89.55
C SER A 3 -56.90 -26.54 89.57
N ARG A 4 -56.39 -27.75 89.83
CA ARG A 4 -54.93 -28.00 89.93
C ARG A 4 -54.22 -28.21 88.57
N ARG A 5 -54.93 -28.70 87.55
CA ARG A 5 -54.38 -28.90 86.19
C ARG A 5 -54.19 -27.57 85.44
N LEU A 6 -55.13 -26.64 85.58
CA LEU A 6 -55.01 -25.28 85.02
C LEU A 6 -53.76 -24.54 85.54
N LYS A 7 -53.45 -24.67 86.84
CA LYS A 7 -52.29 -24.01 87.44
C LYS A 7 -50.95 -24.57 86.96
N THR A 8 -50.90 -25.86 86.61
CA THR A 8 -49.70 -26.50 86.05
C THR A 8 -49.53 -26.21 84.57
N GLU A 9 -50.63 -26.12 83.81
CA GLU A 9 -50.63 -25.70 82.41
C GLU A 9 -50.26 -24.22 82.25
N GLU A 10 -50.72 -23.34 83.13
CA GLU A 10 -50.40 -21.91 83.10
C GLU A 10 -48.90 -21.66 83.32
N VAL A 11 -48.27 -22.37 84.27
CA VAL A 11 -46.82 -22.26 84.53
C VAL A 11 -46.01 -22.81 83.36
N ARG A 12 -46.46 -23.92 82.75
CA ARG A 12 -45.81 -24.50 81.57
C ARG A 12 -45.93 -23.57 80.36
N ASN A 13 -47.12 -23.00 80.12
CA ASN A 13 -47.36 -22.09 79.00
C ASN A 13 -46.61 -20.78 79.17
N LYS A 14 -46.48 -20.23 80.38
CA LYS A 14 -45.65 -19.06 80.67
C LYS A 14 -44.16 -19.34 80.41
N ARG A 15 -43.66 -20.53 80.74
CA ARG A 15 -42.29 -20.95 80.42
C ARG A 15 -42.05 -21.08 78.92
N TRP A 16 -42.96 -21.72 78.19
CA TRP A 16 -42.87 -21.81 76.73
C TRP A 16 -42.98 -20.45 76.05
N ALA A 17 -43.89 -19.58 76.50
CA ALA A 17 -44.01 -18.21 76.00
C ALA A 17 -42.71 -17.43 76.20
N LEU A 18 -42.07 -17.57 77.37
CA LEU A 18 -40.77 -16.93 77.65
C LEU A 18 -39.66 -17.47 76.74
N ILE A 19 -39.62 -18.78 76.49
CA ILE A 19 -38.69 -19.40 75.54
C ILE A 19 -38.90 -18.85 74.13
N PHE A 20 -40.14 -18.77 73.66
CA PHE A 20 -40.43 -18.22 72.32
C PHE A 20 -40.05 -16.75 72.20
N VAL A 21 -40.27 -15.94 73.25
CA VAL A 21 -39.84 -14.53 73.26
C VAL A 21 -38.31 -14.40 73.23
N VAL A 22 -37.59 -15.25 73.97
CA VAL A 22 -36.12 -15.26 73.93
C VAL A 22 -35.62 -15.73 72.56
N LEU A 23 -36.27 -16.73 71.97
CA LEU A 23 -35.91 -17.26 70.66
C LEU A 23 -36.18 -16.25 69.54
N THR A 24 -37.30 -15.53 69.59
CA THR A 24 -37.59 -14.45 68.63
C THR A 24 -36.58 -13.31 68.74
N ILE A 25 -36.28 -12.84 69.96
CA ILE A 25 -35.24 -11.83 70.19
C ILE A 25 -33.88 -12.31 69.68
N GLY A 26 -33.51 -13.57 69.96
CA GLY A 26 -32.29 -14.19 69.48
C GLY A 26 -32.21 -14.25 67.95
N THR A 27 -33.30 -14.67 67.28
CA THR A 27 -33.35 -14.68 65.81
C THR A 27 -33.28 -13.29 65.20
N VAL A 28 -33.93 -12.28 65.80
CA VAL A 28 -33.85 -10.89 65.35
C VAL A 28 -32.43 -10.36 65.52
N LEU A 29 -31.78 -10.63 66.65
CA LEU A 29 -30.37 -10.29 66.88
C LEU A 29 -29.46 -10.95 65.84
N LEU A 30 -29.67 -12.23 65.53
CA LEU A 30 -28.88 -12.97 64.54
C LEU A 30 -29.09 -12.40 63.13
N LEU A 31 -30.32 -12.06 62.76
CA LEU A 31 -30.63 -11.42 61.47
C LEU A 31 -30.02 -10.02 61.35
N ILE A 32 -30.01 -9.23 62.43
CA ILE A 32 -29.38 -7.91 62.43
C ILE A 32 -27.85 -8.03 62.37
N THR A 33 -27.27 -8.94 63.16
CA THR A 33 -25.81 -9.06 63.30
C THR A 33 -25.15 -9.78 62.14
N TYR A 34 -25.81 -10.77 61.54
CA TYR A 34 -25.24 -11.58 60.46
C TYR A 34 -26.03 -11.49 59.16
N GLY A 35 -27.36 -11.36 59.22
CA GLY A 35 -28.22 -11.29 58.04
C GLY A 35 -28.00 -10.00 57.22
N LEU A 36 -28.15 -8.83 57.84
CA LEU A 36 -27.97 -7.54 57.15
C LEU A 36 -26.56 -7.39 56.55
N PRO A 37 -25.45 -7.70 57.26
CA PRO A 37 -24.12 -7.67 56.66
C PRO A 37 -23.94 -8.71 55.55
N GLY A 38 -24.58 -9.88 55.67
CA GLY A 38 -24.55 -10.91 54.63
C GLY A 38 -25.21 -10.45 53.32
N ILE A 39 -26.37 -9.82 53.41
CA ILE A 39 -27.08 -9.25 52.25
C ILE A 39 -26.26 -8.12 51.61
N ALA A 40 -25.65 -7.24 52.41
CA ALA A 40 -24.80 -6.16 51.91
C ALA A 40 -23.56 -6.70 51.17
N LYS A 41 -22.88 -7.71 51.74
CA LYS A 41 -21.72 -8.37 51.11
C LYS A 41 -22.11 -9.10 49.82
N PHE A 42 -23.26 -9.79 49.83
CA PHE A 42 -23.77 -10.46 48.63
C PHE A 42 -24.14 -9.46 47.53
N SER A 43 -24.76 -8.34 47.88
CA SER A 43 -25.05 -7.24 46.93
C SER A 43 -23.78 -6.62 46.35
N ALA A 44 -22.75 -6.41 47.19
CA ALA A 44 -21.44 -5.93 46.74
C ALA A 44 -20.78 -6.92 45.77
N PHE A 45 -20.79 -8.21 46.11
CA PHE A 45 -20.30 -9.29 45.25
C PHE A 45 -21.05 -9.37 43.91
N LEU A 46 -22.39 -9.22 43.90
CA LEU A 46 -23.17 -9.16 42.67
C LEU A 46 -22.86 -7.92 41.83
N THR A 47 -22.52 -6.81 42.47
CA THR A 47 -22.08 -5.58 41.78
C THR A 47 -20.71 -5.78 41.13
N GLU A 48 -19.81 -6.48 41.82
CA GLU A 48 -18.48 -6.86 41.31
C GLU A 48 -18.59 -7.83 40.11
N LEU A 49 -19.50 -8.80 40.17
CA LEU A 49 -19.81 -9.67 39.02
C LEU A 49 -20.38 -8.91 37.82
N ARG A 50 -21.20 -7.87 38.06
CA ARG A 50 -21.72 -7.02 37.00
C ARG A 50 -20.66 -6.11 36.38
N GLN A 51 -19.66 -5.68 37.15
CA GLN A 51 -18.49 -4.97 36.60
C GLN A 51 -17.64 -5.88 35.72
N THR A 52 -17.53 -7.18 36.05
CA THR A 52 -16.86 -8.15 35.16
C THR A 52 -17.66 -8.52 33.91
N SER A 53 -18.91 -8.05 33.78
CA SER A 53 -19.76 -8.26 32.60
C SER A 53 -19.78 -7.08 31.63
N GLU A 54 -18.88 -6.10 31.78
CA GLU A 54 -18.57 -5.22 30.65
C GLU A 54 -18.07 -6.11 29.51
N ALA A 55 -18.74 -6.04 28.36
CA ALA A 55 -18.34 -6.79 27.19
C ALA A 55 -16.89 -6.42 26.90
N VAL A 56 -16.00 -7.42 26.87
CA VAL A 56 -14.67 -7.23 26.30
C VAL A 56 -14.91 -6.86 24.84
N GLU A 57 -14.81 -5.57 24.51
CA GLU A 57 -14.73 -5.15 23.11
C GLU A 57 -13.49 -5.83 22.55
N SER A 58 -13.70 -6.86 21.73
CA SER A 58 -12.63 -7.51 20.98
C SER A 58 -12.22 -6.56 19.87
N SER A 59 -11.56 -5.46 20.21
CA SER A 59 -10.93 -4.60 19.22
C SER A 59 -9.77 -5.38 18.61
N ASP A 60 -9.76 -5.47 17.29
CA ASP A 60 -8.63 -6.03 16.59
C ASP A 60 -7.42 -5.12 16.82
N THR A 61 -6.30 -5.74 17.17
CA THR A 61 -5.02 -5.05 17.41
C THR A 61 -3.94 -5.50 16.45
N THR A 62 -4.29 -6.36 15.49
CA THR A 62 -3.35 -6.94 14.54
C THR A 62 -3.24 -6.01 13.33
N PRO A 63 -2.06 -5.46 13.04
CA PRO A 63 -1.88 -4.69 11.82
C PRO A 63 -2.00 -5.57 10.57
N PRO A 64 -2.52 -5.01 9.46
CA PRO A 64 -2.48 -5.68 8.17
C PRO A 64 -1.02 -5.81 7.68
N PRO A 65 -0.75 -6.73 6.73
CA PRO A 65 0.54 -6.76 6.04
C PRO A 65 0.79 -5.45 5.26
N PRO A 66 2.06 -5.07 5.01
CA PRO A 66 2.37 -3.92 4.15
C PRO A 66 1.74 -4.05 2.76
N PRO A 67 1.27 -2.94 2.16
CA PRO A 67 0.82 -2.94 0.77
C PRO A 67 1.91 -3.43 -0.18
N ARG A 68 1.49 -4.15 -1.21
CA ARG A 68 2.36 -4.59 -2.30
C ARG A 68 2.06 -3.76 -3.53
N LEU A 69 2.98 -2.88 -3.90
CA LEU A 69 2.89 -2.11 -5.14
C LEU A 69 3.26 -3.01 -6.33
N ASN A 70 2.58 -2.79 -7.45
CA ASN A 70 2.96 -3.36 -8.73
C ASN A 70 4.29 -2.74 -9.19
N LEU A 71 4.96 -3.39 -10.15
CA LEU A 71 6.19 -2.87 -10.71
C LEU A 71 5.96 -1.49 -11.34
N LEU A 72 6.75 -0.52 -10.88
CA LEU A 72 6.79 0.84 -11.40
C LEU A 72 7.97 1.01 -12.37
N PRO A 73 7.86 1.89 -13.37
CA PRO A 73 8.98 2.20 -14.25
C PRO A 73 10.09 2.87 -13.46
N LYS A 74 11.36 2.60 -13.81
CA LYS A 74 12.51 3.28 -13.18
C LYS A 74 12.65 4.73 -13.66
N ALA A 75 12.21 5.01 -14.88
CA ALA A 75 12.19 6.33 -15.48
C ALA A 75 10.98 6.47 -16.42
N THR A 76 10.50 7.70 -16.59
CA THR A 76 9.36 8.02 -17.46
C THR A 76 9.44 9.48 -17.88
N ASN A 77 8.85 9.81 -19.03
CA ASN A 77 8.63 11.19 -19.47
C ASN A 77 7.21 11.71 -19.19
N ASP A 78 6.32 10.83 -18.74
CA ASP A 78 4.99 11.18 -18.32
C ASP A 78 5.00 11.71 -16.88
N GLU A 79 4.46 12.92 -16.66
CA GLU A 79 4.31 13.49 -15.31
C GLU A 79 3.31 12.73 -14.44
N LYS A 80 2.38 11.99 -15.06
CA LYS A 80 1.34 11.26 -14.33
C LYS A 80 1.66 9.79 -14.33
N VAL A 81 1.69 9.21 -13.14
CA VAL A 81 1.88 7.77 -12.95
C VAL A 81 0.70 7.17 -12.21
N GLU A 82 0.27 6.01 -12.66
CA GLU A 82 -0.75 5.22 -11.97
C GLU A 82 -0.05 4.25 -11.01
N ILE A 83 -0.25 4.45 -9.70
CA ILE A 83 0.24 3.57 -8.66
C ILE A 83 -0.84 2.52 -8.38
N ARG A 84 -0.54 1.27 -8.74
CA ARG A 84 -1.41 0.12 -8.47
C ARG A 84 -0.78 -0.79 -7.44
N GLY A 85 -1.61 -1.47 -6.67
CA GLY A 85 -1.14 -2.47 -5.73
C GLY A 85 -2.25 -3.27 -5.07
N THR A 86 -1.84 -4.08 -4.09
CA THR A 86 -2.73 -4.91 -3.29
C THR A 86 -2.44 -4.76 -1.80
N THR A 87 -3.47 -4.89 -0.98
CA THR A 87 -3.42 -4.88 0.48
C THR A 87 -4.54 -5.76 1.05
N GLU A 88 -4.80 -5.69 2.35
CA GLU A 88 -6.00 -6.27 2.95
C GLU A 88 -7.29 -5.65 2.38
N PRO A 89 -8.29 -6.46 1.99
CA PRO A 89 -9.57 -5.96 1.47
C PRO A 89 -10.24 -4.93 2.37
N GLY A 90 -10.64 -3.79 1.78
CA GLY A 90 -11.30 -2.71 2.50
C GLY A 90 -10.39 -1.87 3.40
N ALA A 91 -9.08 -2.15 3.48
CA ALA A 91 -8.15 -1.28 4.21
C ALA A 91 -7.95 0.06 3.47
N THR A 92 -7.66 1.11 4.24
CA THR A 92 -7.24 2.41 3.69
C THR A 92 -5.75 2.36 3.42
N VAL A 93 -5.33 2.68 2.20
CA VAL A 93 -3.93 2.76 1.80
C VAL A 93 -3.52 4.22 1.71
N THR A 94 -2.51 4.63 2.47
CA THR A 94 -1.82 5.92 2.27
C THR A 94 -0.63 5.67 1.35
N ILE A 95 -0.65 6.26 0.16
CA ILE A 95 0.47 6.24 -0.79
C ILE A 95 1.25 7.55 -0.61
N LEU A 96 2.55 7.43 -0.39
CA LEU A 96 3.45 8.56 -0.20
C LEU A 96 4.26 8.77 -1.48
N LEU A 97 4.24 10.00 -1.99
CA LEU A 97 5.12 10.47 -3.05
C LEU A 97 5.97 11.61 -2.47
N ASN A 98 7.28 11.41 -2.36
CA ASN A 98 8.20 12.41 -1.80
C ASN A 98 7.73 12.95 -0.43
N ASP A 99 7.33 12.04 0.46
CA ASP A 99 6.76 12.30 1.79
C ASP A 99 5.36 12.94 1.82
N GLU A 100 4.77 13.31 0.69
CA GLU A 100 3.37 13.75 0.59
C GLU A 100 2.44 12.55 0.44
N GLY A 101 1.49 12.41 1.36
CA GLY A 101 0.58 11.26 1.43
C GLY A 101 -0.79 11.53 0.83
N GLU A 102 -1.29 10.61 0.01
CA GLU A 102 -2.68 10.55 -0.46
C GLU A 102 -3.32 9.22 -0.09
N ASP A 103 -4.57 9.26 0.38
CA ASP A 103 -5.32 8.08 0.82
C ASP A 103 -6.23 7.52 -0.28
N ILE A 104 -6.30 6.20 -0.38
CA ILE A 104 -7.22 5.48 -1.26
C ILE A 104 -7.77 4.23 -0.55
N LEU A 105 -9.04 3.90 -0.78
CA LEU A 105 -9.65 2.69 -0.21
C LEU A 105 -9.41 1.49 -1.14
N ALA A 106 -8.90 0.39 -0.59
CA ALA A 106 -8.78 -0.86 -1.32
C ALA A 106 -10.17 -1.51 -1.53
N ASN A 107 -10.37 -2.12 -2.69
CA ASN A 107 -11.64 -2.78 -3.02
C ASN A 107 -11.85 -4.09 -2.22
N SER A 108 -12.94 -4.82 -2.50
CA SER A 108 -13.26 -6.10 -1.84
C SER A 108 -12.27 -7.22 -2.13
N GLU A 109 -11.41 -7.06 -3.13
CA GLU A 109 -10.34 -7.98 -3.48
C GLU A 109 -8.98 -7.50 -2.95
N GLY A 110 -8.94 -6.34 -2.28
CA GLY A 110 -7.72 -5.73 -1.76
C GLY A 110 -6.93 -4.92 -2.78
N GLU A 111 -7.45 -4.72 -3.99
CA GLU A 111 -6.77 -3.94 -5.03
C GLU A 111 -7.03 -2.43 -4.87
N PHE A 112 -6.03 -1.63 -5.21
CA PHE A 112 -6.14 -0.18 -5.27
C PHE A 112 -5.40 0.39 -6.49
N SER A 113 -5.87 1.56 -6.95
CA SER A 113 -5.22 2.36 -7.98
C SER A 113 -5.38 3.84 -7.70
N LEU A 114 -4.29 4.60 -7.75
CA LEU A 114 -4.26 6.04 -7.56
C LEU A 114 -3.34 6.68 -8.62
N ASN A 115 -3.79 7.78 -9.22
CA ASN A 115 -2.95 8.57 -10.13
C ASN A 115 -2.25 9.67 -9.35
N LEU A 116 -0.92 9.69 -9.40
CA LEU A 116 -0.09 10.72 -8.78
C LEU A 116 0.63 11.55 -9.84
N THR A 117 0.93 12.79 -9.51
CA THR A 117 1.72 13.70 -10.37
C THR A 117 3.14 13.77 -9.83
N LEU A 118 4.09 13.28 -10.62
CA LEU A 118 5.51 13.29 -10.30
C LEU A 118 6.06 14.73 -10.28
N SER A 119 6.98 14.96 -9.35
CA SER A 119 7.86 16.13 -9.37
C SER A 119 8.98 15.94 -10.38
N ASN A 120 9.66 17.02 -10.76
CA ASN A 120 10.84 16.94 -11.61
C ASN A 120 11.93 16.07 -10.99
N GLU A 121 12.68 15.37 -11.84
CA GLU A 121 13.79 14.50 -11.46
C GLU A 121 13.34 13.29 -10.62
N ILE A 122 13.90 13.12 -9.43
CA ILE A 122 13.78 11.89 -8.63
C ILE A 122 12.50 11.93 -7.79
N ASN A 123 11.70 10.87 -7.89
CA ASN A 123 10.50 10.67 -7.11
C ASN A 123 10.58 9.35 -6.34
N THR A 124 10.25 9.37 -5.05
CA THR A 124 10.20 8.16 -4.22
C THR A 124 8.76 7.86 -3.84
N VAL A 125 8.32 6.63 -4.12
CA VAL A 125 6.97 6.14 -3.85
C VAL A 125 7.03 5.02 -2.80
N SER A 126 6.21 5.13 -1.77
CA SER A 126 5.98 4.06 -0.79
C SER A 126 4.51 4.05 -0.36
N ALA A 127 4.07 3.01 0.33
CA ALA A 127 2.69 2.92 0.80
C ALA A 127 2.59 2.22 2.17
N LYS A 128 1.55 2.56 2.94
CA LYS A 128 1.15 1.83 4.15
C LYS A 128 -0.36 1.62 4.15
N ALA A 129 -0.83 0.57 4.81
CA ALA A 129 -2.25 0.29 4.97
C ALA A 129 -2.68 0.51 6.42
N THR A 130 -3.93 0.93 6.60
CA THR A 130 -4.63 0.99 7.88
C THR A 130 -5.91 0.18 7.76
N ASP A 131 -6.10 -0.81 8.63
CA ASP A 131 -7.32 -1.63 8.65
C ASP A 131 -8.54 -0.85 9.17
N ASN A 132 -9.71 -1.49 9.17
CA ASN A 132 -10.95 -0.89 9.66
C ASN A 132 -10.98 -0.63 11.18
N SER A 133 -10.07 -1.26 11.91
CA SER A 133 -9.90 -1.10 13.37
C SER A 133 -8.89 -0.01 13.71
N GLY A 134 -8.23 0.59 12.71
CA GLY A 134 -7.24 1.64 12.86
C GLY A 134 -5.80 1.15 13.04
N ASN A 135 -5.51 -0.14 12.88
CA ASN A 135 -4.14 -0.66 12.98
C ASN A 135 -3.39 -0.40 11.67
N ALA A 136 -2.20 0.19 11.77
CA ALA A 136 -1.37 0.55 10.61
C ALA A 136 -0.25 -0.47 10.37
N SER A 137 -0.04 -0.84 9.11
CA SER A 137 1.06 -1.70 8.66
C SER A 137 2.42 -0.99 8.73
N GLN A 138 3.50 -1.74 8.50
CA GLN A 138 4.77 -1.14 8.08
C GLN A 138 4.64 -0.56 6.66
N TYR A 139 5.59 0.28 6.25
CA TYR A 139 5.70 0.75 4.87
C TYR A 139 6.06 -0.39 3.92
N SER A 140 5.65 -0.25 2.66
CA SER A 140 6.15 -1.06 1.53
C SER A 140 7.63 -0.80 1.28
N GLU A 141 8.21 -1.52 0.30
CA GLU A 141 9.48 -1.13 -0.29
C GLU A 141 9.34 0.23 -0.99
N ASP A 142 10.45 0.98 -1.03
CA ASP A 142 10.55 2.24 -1.75
C ASP A 142 10.79 1.99 -3.24
N PHE A 143 10.04 2.70 -4.08
CA PHE A 143 10.23 2.71 -5.52
C PHE A 143 10.72 4.08 -5.96
N THR A 144 11.83 4.12 -6.69
CA THR A 144 12.35 5.36 -7.28
C THR A 144 11.95 5.45 -8.74
N ILE A 145 11.31 6.55 -9.11
CA ILE A 145 10.94 6.91 -10.49
C ILE A 145 11.65 8.21 -10.85
N ILE A 146 12.39 8.21 -11.95
CA ILE A 146 13.00 9.43 -12.50
C ILE A 146 12.06 10.01 -13.56
N LEU A 147 11.56 11.23 -13.35
CA LEU A 147 10.88 12.01 -14.37
C LEU A 147 11.93 12.74 -15.21
N ASP A 148 12.04 12.33 -16.47
CA ASP A 148 12.97 12.90 -17.44
C ASP A 148 12.23 13.15 -18.75
N LYS A 149 12.27 14.40 -19.19
CA LYS A 149 11.54 14.90 -20.36
C LYS A 149 12.47 15.37 -21.47
N GLU A 150 13.78 15.21 -21.28
CA GLU A 150 14.76 15.68 -22.25
C GLU A 150 15.01 14.57 -23.28
N PRO A 151 14.73 14.79 -24.58
CA PRO A 151 15.04 13.81 -25.59
C PRO A 151 16.55 13.55 -25.70
N PRO A 152 16.94 12.29 -26.01
CA PRO A 152 18.34 11.98 -26.19
C PRO A 152 18.91 12.73 -27.39
N LYS A 153 20.16 13.15 -27.31
CA LYS A 153 20.88 13.70 -28.46
C LYS A 153 21.03 12.63 -29.54
N LEU A 154 21.01 13.06 -30.79
CA LEU A 154 21.24 12.19 -31.94
C LEU A 154 22.01 12.93 -33.01
N GLU A 155 23.26 12.52 -33.24
CA GLU A 155 24.11 13.06 -34.30
C GLU A 155 24.53 11.94 -35.26
N VAL A 156 24.23 12.13 -36.55
CA VAL A 156 24.75 11.26 -37.61
C VAL A 156 26.00 11.92 -38.21
N SER A 157 27.15 11.29 -38.00
CA SER A 157 28.45 11.76 -38.49
C SER A 157 28.65 11.37 -39.97
N LYS A 158 28.23 10.17 -40.36
CA LYS A 158 28.23 9.68 -41.74
C LYS A 158 27.03 8.77 -42.02
N PRO A 159 26.54 8.73 -43.27
CA PRO A 159 26.68 9.79 -44.27
C PRO A 159 26.07 11.12 -43.78
N LYS A 160 26.32 12.23 -44.50
CA LYS A 160 25.59 13.48 -44.31
C LYS A 160 24.37 13.52 -45.23
N ASP A 161 23.39 14.32 -44.85
CA ASP A 161 22.19 14.50 -45.66
C ASP A 161 22.55 15.07 -47.05
N GLY A 162 21.92 14.53 -48.09
CA GLY A 162 22.21 14.85 -49.48
C GLY A 162 23.47 14.22 -50.06
N ASN A 163 24.15 13.31 -49.34
CA ASN A 163 25.32 12.62 -49.90
C ASN A 163 24.94 11.81 -51.15
N GLU A 164 25.82 11.86 -52.16
CA GLU A 164 25.71 11.06 -53.37
C GLU A 164 26.80 9.98 -53.40
N PHE A 165 26.41 8.78 -53.84
CA PHE A 165 27.25 7.61 -53.95
C PHE A 165 27.25 7.11 -55.40
N TYR A 166 28.43 6.75 -55.91
CA TYR A 166 28.66 6.45 -57.32
C TYR A 166 29.43 5.15 -57.50
N GLY A 167 29.02 4.36 -58.48
CA GLY A 167 29.68 3.10 -58.82
C GLY A 167 29.29 1.95 -57.89
N SER A 168 29.25 0.75 -58.45
CA SER A 168 28.79 -0.45 -57.74
C SER A 168 29.54 -0.78 -56.44
N ASN A 169 30.74 -0.26 -56.23
CA ASN A 169 31.52 -0.39 -54.98
C ASN A 169 30.99 0.49 -53.83
N GLN A 170 30.17 1.50 -54.10
CA GLN A 170 29.56 2.38 -53.10
C GLN A 170 28.09 2.06 -52.81
N ARG A 171 27.60 0.92 -53.29
CA ARG A 171 26.23 0.45 -52.99
C ARG A 171 26.05 0.11 -51.51
N GLN A 172 27.12 -0.29 -50.82
CA GLN A 172 27.09 -0.57 -49.39
C GLN A 172 27.69 0.61 -48.63
N ILE A 173 26.96 1.11 -47.64
CA ILE A 173 27.39 2.23 -46.79
C ILE A 173 27.26 1.85 -45.32
N VAL A 174 27.97 2.59 -44.48
CA VAL A 174 27.89 2.49 -43.03
C VAL A 174 27.45 3.84 -42.49
N PHE A 175 26.36 3.84 -41.74
CA PHE A 175 25.97 4.95 -40.88
C PHE A 175 26.87 4.93 -39.64
N GLU A 176 27.42 6.07 -39.26
CA GLU A 176 28.19 6.27 -38.04
C GLU A 176 27.59 7.47 -37.30
N GLY A 177 27.37 7.36 -36.00
CA GLY A 177 26.83 8.47 -35.22
C GLY A 177 27.03 8.31 -33.73
N LEU A 178 26.51 9.29 -32.99
CA LEU A 178 26.52 9.38 -31.54
C LEU A 178 25.11 9.65 -31.02
N THR A 179 24.77 9.07 -29.88
CA THR A 179 23.59 9.39 -29.08
C THR A 179 23.98 9.47 -27.61
N ASP A 180 23.04 9.80 -26.72
CA ASP A 180 23.31 9.79 -25.28
C ASP A 180 23.50 8.35 -24.77
N GLU A 181 24.30 8.19 -23.72
CA GLU A 181 24.62 6.88 -23.13
C GLU A 181 23.36 6.15 -22.68
N GLY A 182 23.22 4.88 -23.04
CA GLY A 182 22.06 4.06 -22.70
C GLY A 182 20.81 4.27 -23.56
N ALA A 183 20.82 5.25 -24.49
CA ALA A 183 19.77 5.39 -25.48
C ALA A 183 19.83 4.28 -26.54
N GLN A 184 18.69 3.95 -27.11
CA GLN A 184 18.54 2.98 -28.19
C GLN A 184 18.37 3.70 -29.52
N VAL A 185 19.08 3.23 -30.56
CA VAL A 185 18.96 3.77 -31.92
C VAL A 185 18.25 2.78 -32.83
N GLN A 186 17.38 3.30 -33.70
CA GLN A 186 16.75 2.57 -34.79
C GLN A 186 16.98 3.29 -36.12
N ILE A 187 17.27 2.53 -37.18
CA ILE A 187 17.35 3.04 -38.56
C ILE A 187 16.37 2.23 -39.42
N ASN A 188 15.36 2.89 -40.00
CA ASN A 188 14.26 2.25 -40.74
C ASN A 188 13.61 1.11 -39.94
N ASN A 189 13.27 1.36 -38.67
CA ASN A 189 12.67 0.42 -37.73
C ASN A 189 13.54 -0.81 -37.37
N ARG A 190 14.85 -0.76 -37.65
CA ARG A 190 15.81 -1.79 -37.21
C ARG A 190 16.65 -1.26 -36.07
N PHE A 191 16.70 -1.99 -34.96
CA PHE A 191 17.58 -1.67 -33.85
C PHE A 191 19.05 -1.74 -34.26
N VAL A 192 19.79 -0.70 -33.86
CA VAL A 192 21.23 -0.57 -34.03
C VAL A 192 21.88 -0.69 -32.65
N VAL A 193 22.99 -1.41 -32.58
CA VAL A 193 23.76 -1.51 -31.34
C VAL A 193 24.41 -0.15 -31.07
N VAL A 194 24.17 0.36 -29.87
CA VAL A 194 24.82 1.55 -29.32
C VAL A 194 25.84 1.07 -28.31
N GLU A 195 27.08 1.47 -28.49
CA GLU A 195 28.19 1.16 -27.59
C GLU A 195 28.06 1.96 -26.28
N PRO A 196 28.75 1.57 -25.19
CA PRO A 196 28.66 2.27 -23.91
C PRO A 196 29.04 3.76 -23.96
N ASP A 197 29.81 4.19 -24.96
CA ASP A 197 30.19 5.59 -25.20
C ASP A 197 29.17 6.36 -26.06
N GLY A 198 28.02 5.76 -26.36
CA GLY A 198 26.96 6.35 -27.19
C GLY A 198 27.20 6.25 -28.69
N SER A 199 28.33 5.69 -29.14
CA SER A 199 28.60 5.52 -30.57
C SER A 199 27.78 4.39 -31.17
N PHE A 200 27.37 4.55 -32.43
CA PHE A 200 26.67 3.51 -33.16
C PHE A 200 27.13 3.42 -34.61
N ALA A 201 27.07 2.20 -35.15
CA ALA A 201 27.37 1.92 -36.54
C ALA A 201 26.31 0.99 -37.17
N PHE A 202 25.88 1.30 -38.39
CA PHE A 202 24.88 0.50 -39.11
C PHE A 202 25.19 0.37 -40.59
N ALA A 203 25.51 -0.85 -41.02
CA ALA A 203 25.76 -1.15 -42.43
C ALA A 203 24.45 -1.42 -43.18
N THR A 204 24.29 -0.82 -44.35
CA THR A 204 23.14 -1.03 -45.22
C THR A 204 23.50 -0.95 -46.70
N SER A 205 22.60 -1.40 -47.57
CA SER A 205 22.72 -1.29 -49.03
C SER A 205 21.75 -0.27 -49.58
N LEU A 206 22.20 0.52 -50.56
CA LEU A 206 21.44 1.52 -51.27
C LEU A 206 20.73 0.92 -52.48
N SER A 207 19.49 1.37 -52.71
CA SER A 207 18.78 1.17 -53.98
C SER A 207 19.21 2.24 -54.98
N GLU A 208 19.12 1.95 -56.28
CA GLU A 208 19.36 2.96 -57.32
C GLU A 208 18.39 4.14 -57.15
N GLY A 209 18.92 5.35 -57.29
CA GLY A 209 18.18 6.59 -57.08
C GLY A 209 18.22 7.08 -55.64
N ASP A 210 17.13 7.72 -55.21
CA ASP A 210 17.03 8.34 -53.89
C ASP A 210 16.70 7.30 -52.81
N ASN A 211 17.40 7.39 -51.68
CA ASN A 211 17.22 6.54 -50.51
C ASN A 211 16.93 7.44 -49.31
N GLU A 212 15.85 7.16 -48.59
CA GLU A 212 15.46 7.86 -47.38
C GLU A 212 15.63 6.93 -46.17
N PHE A 213 16.26 7.46 -45.11
CA PHE A 213 16.51 6.75 -43.87
C PHE A 213 15.91 7.54 -42.71
N LYS A 214 15.03 6.90 -41.94
CA LYS A 214 14.51 7.43 -40.69
C LYS A 214 15.37 6.90 -39.54
N ILE A 215 16.06 7.78 -38.85
CA ILE A 215 16.89 7.47 -37.69
C ILE A 215 16.17 7.97 -36.44
N LYS A 216 15.94 7.09 -35.48
CA LYS A 216 15.25 7.38 -34.21
C LYS A 216 16.18 7.01 -33.06
N ALA A 217 16.40 7.91 -32.11
CA ALA A 217 16.96 7.61 -30.80
C ALA A 217 15.86 7.68 -29.74
N GLU A 218 15.90 6.77 -28.76
CA GLU A 218 14.96 6.71 -27.65
C GLU A 218 15.72 6.41 -26.35
N ASP A 219 15.47 7.19 -25.29
CA ASP A 219 16.11 6.98 -23.99
C ASP A 219 15.34 5.97 -23.12
N SER A 220 15.79 5.74 -21.88
CA SER A 220 15.10 4.85 -20.93
C SER A 220 13.78 5.39 -20.39
N SER A 221 13.54 6.69 -20.54
CA SER A 221 12.36 7.42 -20.07
C SER A 221 11.26 7.45 -21.14
N GLY A 222 11.59 7.05 -22.37
CA GLY A 222 10.71 7.04 -23.54
C GLY A 222 10.75 8.33 -24.36
N ASN A 223 11.68 9.26 -24.09
CA ASN A 223 11.85 10.43 -24.93
C ASN A 223 12.52 10.06 -26.24
N VAL A 224 12.13 10.76 -27.30
CA VAL A 224 12.49 10.39 -28.67
C VAL A 224 13.07 11.58 -29.43
N THR A 225 14.17 11.34 -30.15
CA THR A 225 14.70 12.23 -31.18
C THR A 225 14.68 11.51 -32.52
N GLU A 226 14.09 12.13 -33.55
CA GLU A 226 14.02 11.57 -34.90
C GLU A 226 14.65 12.50 -35.94
N ASN A 227 15.48 11.92 -36.81
CA ASN A 227 16.07 12.58 -37.97
C ASN A 227 15.75 11.78 -39.23
N THR A 228 15.56 12.48 -40.35
CA THR A 228 15.46 11.86 -41.68
C THR A 228 16.69 12.25 -42.48
N LEU A 229 17.33 11.26 -43.10
CA LEU A 229 18.52 11.44 -43.91
C LEU A 229 18.30 10.88 -45.31
N LYS A 230 18.59 11.68 -46.33
CA LYS A 230 18.47 11.33 -47.74
C LYS A 230 19.85 11.18 -48.37
N VAL A 231 20.03 10.11 -49.12
CA VAL A 231 21.23 9.92 -49.95
C VAL A 231 20.81 9.43 -51.33
N ARG A 232 21.64 9.67 -52.34
CA ARG A 232 21.39 9.22 -53.70
C ARG A 232 22.47 8.24 -54.15
N PHE A 233 22.08 7.17 -54.84
CA PHE A 233 23.01 6.19 -55.38
C PHE A 233 22.86 6.05 -56.89
N THR A 234 23.98 6.17 -57.60
CA THR A 234 24.09 5.95 -59.05
C THR A 234 25.08 4.79 -59.31
N PRO A 235 24.65 3.64 -59.86
CA PRO A 235 25.46 2.41 -59.93
C PRO A 235 26.66 2.42 -60.87
#